data_AF-V7BNV8-F1
#
_entry.id   AF-V7BNV8-F1
#
_cell.length_a   1.000
_cell.length_b   1.000
_cell.length_c   1.000
_cell.angle_alpha   90.00
_cell.angle_beta   90.00
_cell.angle_gamma   90.00
#
_symmetry.space_group_name_H-M   'P 1'
#
loop_
_entity.id
_entity.type
_entity.pdbx_description
1 polymer ?
#
loop_
_entity_poly.entity_id
_entity_poly.type
_entity_poly.pdbx_seq_one_letter_code
_entity_poly.pdbx_strand_id
1 'polypeptide(L)'
;MAASIKLCEMMMFLAIVNSLVKPSISYEDFDPYEGPISPMNSYEKLLTDCILKLHPPCDDLYMFGTMFLDNETITQNCCNNIREVGKQCHDTLTTYVINLRGSKENKPQILQRSKQIWNECNHPSSFKQYLIDSSTKFH
;
A
#
# COMPACT_ATOMS: atom_id res chain seq x y z
N MET A 1 2.45 -53.11 -3.60
CA MET A 1 1.52 -52.30 -2.77
C MET A 1 2.08 -50.92 -2.39
N ALA A 2 3.40 -50.74 -2.23
CA ALA A 2 3.99 -49.42 -1.93
C ALA A 2 4.04 -48.45 -3.13
N ALA A 3 4.30 -48.95 -4.34
CA ALA A 3 4.40 -48.11 -5.55
C ALA A 3 3.05 -47.49 -5.96
N SER A 4 1.95 -48.22 -5.76
CA SER A 4 0.58 -47.77 -6.04
C SER A 4 0.14 -46.62 -5.12
N ILE A 5 0.64 -46.57 -3.88
CA ILE A 5 0.34 -45.49 -2.92
C ILE A 5 1.07 -44.20 -3.33
N LYS A 6 2.34 -44.32 -3.79
CA LYS A 6 3.13 -43.17 -4.27
C LYS A 6 2.56 -42.53 -5.53
N LEU A 7 1.99 -43.33 -6.42
CA LEU A 7 1.27 -42.82 -7.60
C LEU A 7 -0.02 -42.09 -7.20
N CYS A 8 -0.74 -42.60 -6.19
CA CYS A 8 -1.98 -41.97 -5.73
C CYS A 8 -1.73 -40.62 -5.06
N GLU A 9 -0.66 -40.49 -4.27
CA GLU A 9 -0.30 -39.19 -3.67
C GLU A 9 0.11 -38.16 -4.72
N MET A 10 0.92 -38.53 -5.70
CA MET A 10 1.33 -37.63 -6.78
C MET A 10 0.12 -37.09 -7.55
N MET A 11 -0.87 -37.95 -7.84
CA MET A 11 -2.10 -37.55 -8.54
C MET A 11 -2.98 -36.63 -7.70
N MET A 12 -3.07 -36.86 -6.38
CA MET A 12 -3.79 -35.96 -5.46
C MET A 12 -3.12 -34.58 -5.40
N PHE A 13 -1.79 -34.52 -5.30
CA PHE A 13 -1.06 -33.26 -5.34
C PHE A 13 -1.31 -32.52 -6.66
N LEU A 14 -1.20 -33.20 -7.81
CA LEU A 14 -1.47 -32.61 -9.12
C LEU A 14 -2.91 -32.09 -9.27
N ALA A 15 -3.92 -32.79 -8.73
CA ALA A 15 -5.30 -32.33 -8.75
C ALA A 15 -5.53 -31.08 -7.87
N ILE A 16 -4.83 -30.98 -6.74
CA ILE A 16 -4.90 -29.83 -5.83
C ILE A 16 -4.28 -28.58 -6.46
N VAL A 17 -3.12 -28.69 -7.10
CA VAL A 17 -2.50 -27.52 -7.78
C VAL A 17 -3.38 -27.03 -8.94
N ASN A 18 -3.98 -27.93 -9.72
CA ASN A 18 -4.90 -27.54 -10.80
C ASN A 18 -6.23 -26.93 -10.29
N SER A 19 -6.65 -27.23 -9.06
CA SER A 19 -7.84 -26.63 -8.44
C SER A 19 -7.56 -25.25 -7.82
N LEU A 20 -6.31 -25.00 -7.43
CA LEU A 20 -5.86 -23.71 -6.87
C LEU A 20 -5.41 -22.73 -7.96
N VAL A 21 -4.95 -23.23 -9.11
CA VAL A 21 -4.76 -22.42 -10.31
C VAL A 21 -6.13 -22.25 -10.96
N LYS A 22 -6.92 -21.31 -10.44
CA LYS A 22 -7.86 -20.62 -11.33
C LYS A 22 -7.00 -20.04 -12.45
N PRO A 23 -7.35 -20.21 -13.72
CA PRO A 23 -6.75 -19.38 -14.74
C PRO A 23 -7.14 -17.94 -14.40
N SER A 24 -6.25 -17.23 -13.72
CA SER A 24 -6.16 -15.79 -13.84
C SER A 24 -5.68 -15.52 -15.26
N ILE A 25 -6.57 -15.76 -16.23
CA ILE A 25 -6.57 -14.93 -17.41
C ILE A 25 -6.72 -13.54 -16.80
N SER A 26 -5.72 -12.70 -17.02
CA SER A 26 -5.86 -11.26 -16.82
C SER A 26 -6.89 -10.80 -17.83
N TYR A 27 -8.16 -11.05 -17.54
CA TYR A 27 -9.24 -10.27 -18.13
C TYR A 27 -8.98 -8.88 -17.54
N GLU A 28 -8.49 -7.95 -18.36
CA GLU A 28 -8.92 -6.57 -18.14
C GLU A 28 -10.44 -6.68 -18.01
N ASP A 29 -10.94 -6.41 -16.81
CA ASP A 29 -12.36 -6.39 -16.50
C ASP A 29 -12.94 -5.29 -17.39
N PHE A 30 -13.38 -5.67 -18.59
CA PHE A 30 -13.96 -4.75 -19.54
C PHE A 30 -15.38 -4.50 -19.03
N ASP A 31 -15.50 -3.55 -18.11
CA ASP A 31 -16.76 -3.12 -17.54
C ASP A 31 -17.67 -2.62 -18.68
N PRO A 32 -18.75 -3.35 -19.04
CA PRO A 32 -19.66 -2.95 -20.12
C PRO A 32 -20.44 -1.67 -19.79
N TYR A 33 -20.27 -1.11 -18.58
CA TYR A 33 -20.90 0.12 -18.11
C TYR A 33 -19.96 1.32 -18.01
N GLU A 34 -18.71 1.23 -18.50
CA GLU A 34 -17.91 2.43 -18.74
C GLU A 34 -18.59 3.26 -19.84
N GLY A 35 -19.48 4.16 -19.41
CA GLY A 35 -19.98 5.25 -20.23
C GLY A 35 -18.82 6.15 -20.69
N PRO A 36 -19.11 7.22 -21.44
CA PRO A 36 -18.07 8.17 -21.84
C PRO A 36 -17.25 8.59 -20.61
N ILE A 37 -15.93 8.38 -20.65
CA ILE A 37 -15.02 8.80 -19.59
C ILE A 37 -15.27 10.29 -19.36
N SER A 38 -15.88 10.63 -18.22
CA SER A 38 -16.11 12.01 -17.86
C SER A 38 -14.75 12.69 -17.76
N PRO A 39 -14.56 13.90 -18.31
CA PRO A 39 -13.31 14.62 -18.15
C PRO A 39 -12.99 14.75 -16.65
N MET A 40 -11.77 14.33 -16.28
CA MET A 40 -11.33 14.39 -14.89
C MET A 40 -11.39 15.83 -14.38
N ASN A 41 -11.93 15.99 -13.17
CA ASN A 41 -11.89 17.26 -12.49
C ASN A 41 -10.46 17.53 -11.96
N SER A 42 -10.23 18.76 -11.51
CA SER A 42 -8.92 19.20 -11.02
C SER A 42 -8.42 18.40 -9.82
N TYR A 43 -9.32 17.92 -8.95
CA TYR A 43 -8.96 17.09 -7.81
C TYR A 43 -8.53 15.68 -8.25
N GLU A 44 -9.25 15.05 -9.18
CA GLU A 44 -8.89 13.73 -9.72
C GLU A 44 -7.55 13.76 -10.43
N LYS A 45 -7.28 14.82 -11.20
CA LYS A 45 -5.98 15.00 -11.85
C LYS A 45 -4.86 15.15 -10.82
N LEU A 46 -5.06 15.98 -9.80
CA LEU A 46 -4.10 16.16 -8.72
C LEU A 46 -3.83 14.85 -7.97
N LEU A 47 -4.89 14.12 -7.60
CA LEU A 47 -4.78 12.82 -6.93
C LEU A 47 -3.97 11.84 -7.78
N THR A 48 -4.28 11.74 -9.07
CA THR A 48 -3.57 10.86 -10.01
C THR A 48 -2.10 11.23 -10.14
N ASP A 49 -1.79 12.52 -10.32
CA ASP A 49 -0.40 13.00 -10.36
C ASP A 49 0.36 12.67 -9.07
N CYS A 50 -0.31 12.71 -7.92
CA CYS A 50 0.28 12.38 -6.64
C CYS A 50 0.54 10.88 -6.45
N ILE A 51 -0.40 10.04 -6.85
CA ILE A 51 -0.24 8.57 -6.82
C ILE A 51 0.92 8.16 -7.74
N LEU A 52 0.96 8.67 -8.98
CA LEU A 52 2.00 8.29 -9.95
C LEU A 52 3.41 8.71 -9.53
N LYS A 53 3.55 9.79 -8.76
CA LYS A 53 4.86 10.26 -8.27
C LYS A 53 5.31 9.58 -6.97
N LEU A 54 4.38 8.94 -6.26
CA LEU A 54 4.70 8.13 -5.09
C LEU A 54 5.09 6.74 -5.60
N HIS A 55 6.38 6.47 -5.72
CA HIS A 55 6.86 5.26 -6.39
C HIS A 55 6.69 4.02 -5.51
N PRO A 56 6.39 2.84 -6.08
CA PRO A 56 6.46 1.58 -5.35
C PRO A 56 7.83 1.36 -4.69
N PRO A 57 7.89 0.85 -3.45
CA PRO A 57 6.78 0.39 -2.61
C PRO A 57 6.19 1.48 -1.68
N CYS A 58 6.53 2.75 -1.90
CA CYS A 58 6.20 3.83 -0.98
C CYS A 58 4.73 4.24 -1.02
N ASP A 59 4.04 4.00 -2.13
CA ASP A 59 2.59 4.11 -2.27
C ASP A 59 1.85 3.14 -1.34
N ASP A 60 2.21 1.86 -1.40
CA ASP A 60 1.65 0.83 -0.55
C ASP A 60 1.98 1.10 0.92
N LEU A 61 3.27 1.32 1.24
CA LEU A 61 3.69 1.61 2.62
C LEU A 61 3.01 2.86 3.19
N TYR A 62 2.76 3.88 2.37
CA TYR A 62 2.02 5.07 2.78
C TYR A 62 0.55 4.75 3.04
N MET A 63 -0.09 4.04 2.13
CA MET A 63 -1.48 3.60 2.26
C MET A 63 -1.64 2.76 3.53
N PHE A 64 -0.78 1.76 3.74
CA PHE A 64 -0.86 0.93 4.93
C PHE A 64 -0.54 1.72 6.20
N GLY A 65 0.53 2.52 6.18
CA GLY A 65 0.95 3.32 7.33
C GLY A 65 -0.06 4.40 7.74
N THR A 66 -0.98 4.80 6.85
CA THR A 66 -2.07 5.75 7.13
C THR A 66 -3.42 5.08 7.39
N MET A 67 -3.71 3.92 6.77
CA MET A 67 -4.95 3.17 6.94
C MET A 67 -4.94 2.22 8.12
N PHE A 68 -3.86 1.47 8.31
CA PHE A 68 -3.75 0.44 9.34
C PHE A 68 -2.95 1.01 10.50
N LEU A 69 -3.56 0.96 11.68
CA LEU A 69 -3.21 1.85 12.77
C LEU A 69 -1.94 1.49 13.52
N ASP A 70 -1.32 0.35 13.28
CA ASP A 70 -0.19 -0.08 14.09
C ASP A 70 0.76 -0.93 13.24
N ASN A 71 2.04 -0.55 13.25
CA ASN A 71 3.23 -1.32 12.89
C ASN A 71 3.91 -1.07 11.54
N GLU A 72 3.33 -0.32 10.60
CA GLU A 72 4.04 -0.01 9.36
C GLU A 72 4.90 1.25 9.48
N THR A 73 6.20 1.04 9.39
CA THR A 73 7.21 2.10 9.47
C THR A 73 7.56 2.57 8.08
N ILE A 74 7.36 3.86 7.81
CA ILE A 74 7.81 4.48 6.56
C ILE A 74 9.33 4.48 6.55
N THR A 75 9.93 4.00 5.45
CA THR A 75 11.39 3.99 5.31
C THR A 75 11.94 5.38 5.01
N GLN A 76 13.23 5.61 5.27
CA GLN A 76 13.88 6.90 4.93
C GLN A 76 13.79 7.20 3.42
N ASN A 77 13.87 6.17 2.56
CA ASN A 77 13.71 6.32 1.12
C ASN A 77 12.31 6.83 0.76
N CYS A 78 11.28 6.25 1.39
CA CYS A 78 9.91 6.72 1.21
C CYS A 78 9.70 8.11 1.79
N CYS A 79 10.37 8.48 2.87
CA CYS A 79 10.33 9.84 3.36
C CYS A 79 10.96 10.86 2.39
N ASN A 80 12.01 10.48 1.66
CA ASN A 80 12.56 11.33 0.61
C ASN A 80 11.53 11.51 -0.53
N ASN A 81 10.90 10.42 -0.97
CA ASN A 81 9.88 10.49 -2.03
C ASN A 81 8.63 11.29 -1.59
N ILE A 82 8.14 11.09 -0.36
CA ILE A 82 7.05 11.89 0.23
C ILE A 82 7.39 13.40 0.26
N ARG A 83 8.64 13.74 0.56
CA ARG A 83 9.11 15.14 0.53
C ARG A 83 9.20 15.69 -0.89
N GLU A 84 9.64 14.88 -1.85
CA GLU A 84 9.76 15.25 -3.26
C GLU A 84 8.39 15.50 -3.90
N VAL A 85 7.39 14.65 -3.63
CA VAL A 85 6.01 14.87 -4.10
C VAL A 85 5.34 16.05 -3.37
N GLY A 86 5.81 16.36 -2.17
CA GLY A 86 5.47 17.56 -1.43
C GLY A 86 4.18 17.48 -0.62
N LYS A 87 3.95 18.52 0.18
CA LYS A 87 2.86 18.56 1.17
C LYS A 87 1.47 18.46 0.54
N GLN A 88 1.28 19.05 -0.64
CA GLN A 88 0.01 18.98 -1.35
C GLN A 88 -0.36 17.53 -1.69
N CYS A 89 0.60 16.73 -2.14
CA CYS A 89 0.34 15.31 -2.42
C CYS A 89 0.10 14.51 -1.15
N HIS A 90 0.87 14.76 -0.10
CA HIS A 90 0.63 14.17 1.22
C HIS A 90 -0.82 14.41 1.70
N ASP A 91 -1.26 15.67 1.72
CA ASP A 91 -2.62 16.03 2.17
C ASP A 91 -3.72 15.45 1.25
N THR A 92 -3.47 15.42 -0.06
CA THR A 92 -4.40 14.88 -1.06
C THR A 92 -4.59 13.37 -0.89
N LEU A 93 -3.49 12.62 -0.73
CA LEU A 93 -3.52 11.18 -0.49
C LEU A 93 -4.17 10.86 0.85
N THR A 94 -3.91 11.63 1.91
CA THR A 94 -4.61 11.48 3.19
C THR A 94 -6.12 11.67 3.05
N THR A 95 -6.54 12.68 2.28
CA THR A 95 -7.96 12.92 2.02
C THR A 95 -8.58 11.75 1.26
N TYR A 96 -7.87 11.22 0.27
CA TYR A 96 -8.29 10.03 -0.46
C TYR A 96 -8.44 8.82 0.47
N VAL A 97 -7.48 8.55 1.34
CA VAL A 97 -7.53 7.48 2.35
C VAL A 97 -8.72 7.63 3.29
N ILE A 98 -9.01 8.85 3.77
CA ILE A 98 -10.17 9.14 4.62
C ILE A 98 -11.48 8.80 3.88
N ASN A 99 -11.57 9.17 2.60
CA ASN A 99 -12.75 8.91 1.78
C ASN A 99 -12.92 7.41 1.53
N LEU A 100 -11.83 6.68 1.27
CA LEU A 100 -11.85 5.23 1.08
C LEU A 100 -12.31 4.47 2.33
N ARG A 101 -11.88 4.89 3.53
CA ARG A 101 -12.29 4.24 4.79
C ARG A 101 -13.78 4.39 5.09
N GLY A 102 -14.49 5.31 4.42
CA GLY A 102 -15.96 5.49 4.47
C GLY A 102 -16.55 5.89 5.84
N SER A 103 -15.83 5.65 6.94
CA SER A 103 -16.27 5.93 8.32
C SER A 103 -15.58 7.17 8.87
N LYS A 104 -16.40 8.15 9.28
CA LYS A 104 -15.96 9.38 9.95
C LYS A 104 -15.22 9.11 11.27
N GLU A 105 -15.46 7.96 11.90
CA GLU A 105 -14.88 7.60 13.20
C GLU A 105 -13.36 7.40 13.13
N ASN A 106 -12.86 6.99 11.97
CA ASN A 106 -11.44 6.73 11.74
C ASN A 106 -10.67 7.98 11.31
N LYS A 107 -11.37 9.02 10.86
CA LYS A 107 -10.76 10.25 10.34
C LYS A 107 -9.77 10.90 11.32
N PRO A 108 -10.07 11.06 12.63
CA PRO A 108 -9.12 11.66 13.56
C PRO A 108 -7.80 10.88 13.64
N GLN A 109 -7.88 9.55 13.66
CA GLN A 109 -6.71 8.68 13.79
C GLN A 109 -5.86 8.70 12.51
N ILE A 110 -6.50 8.65 11.34
CA ILE A 110 -5.82 8.78 10.03
C ILE A 110 -5.12 10.14 9.93
N LEU A 111 -5.80 11.23 10.31
CA LEU A 111 -5.20 12.58 10.30
C LEU A 111 -4.01 12.69 11.26
N GLN A 112 -4.15 12.12 12.47
CA GLN A 112 -3.05 12.09 13.45
C GLN A 112 -1.84 11.34 12.88
N ARG A 113 -2.07 10.18 12.25
CA ARG A 113 -1.00 9.35 11.69
C ARG A 113 -0.34 9.98 10.47
N SER A 114 -1.13 10.54 9.54
CA SER A 114 -0.63 11.34 8.42
C SER A 114 0.26 12.47 8.90
N LYS A 115 -0.16 13.21 9.94
CA LYS A 115 0.65 14.27 10.55
C LYS A 115 1.96 13.75 11.14
N GLN A 116 1.94 12.59 11.82
CA GLN A 116 3.15 11.96 12.34
C GLN A 116 4.14 11.61 11.21
N ILE A 117 3.68 10.93 10.17
CA ILE A 117 4.50 10.56 9.00
C ILE A 117 5.13 11.81 8.37
N TRP A 118 4.33 12.87 8.15
CA TRP A 118 4.85 14.11 7.58
C TRP A 118 5.94 14.72 8.46
N ASN A 119 5.75 14.74 9.77
CA ASN A 119 6.73 15.29 10.70
C ASN A 119 8.00 14.42 10.78
N GLU A 120 7.85 13.10 10.88
CA GLU A 120 8.97 12.15 10.89
C GLU A 120 9.82 12.30 9.63
N CYS A 121 9.20 12.37 8.46
CA CYS A 121 9.91 12.53 7.20
C CYS A 121 10.61 13.90 7.07
N ASN A 122 10.08 14.96 7.67
CA ASN A 122 10.69 16.30 7.64
C ASN A 122 11.70 16.56 8.76
N HIS A 123 11.77 15.70 9.76
CA HIS A 123 12.72 15.78 10.87
C HIS A 123 13.70 14.59 10.84
N PRO A 124 14.86 14.73 10.16
CA PRO A 124 15.81 13.63 9.94
C PRO A 124 16.45 13.05 11.22
N SER A 125 16.25 13.68 12.38
CA SER A 125 16.70 13.16 13.68
C SER A 125 15.93 11.92 14.16
N SER A 126 14.70 11.72 13.68
CA SER A 126 13.83 10.60 14.07
C SER A 126 14.33 9.24 13.54
N PHE A 127 14.82 9.20 12.29
CA PHE A 127 15.39 7.99 11.69
C PHE A 127 16.76 7.60 12.28
N LYS A 128 17.54 8.58 12.72
CA LYS A 128 18.85 8.34 13.35
C LYS A 128 18.70 7.55 14.65
N GLN A 129 17.64 7.82 15.42
CA GLN A 129 17.31 7.07 16.64
C GLN A 129 16.89 5.63 16.32
N TYR A 130 16.05 5.41 15.31
CA TYR A 130 15.59 4.06 14.92
C TYR A 130 16.73 3.14 14.46
N LEU A 131 17.72 3.67 13.73
CA LEU A 131 18.91 2.90 13.33
C LEU A 131 19.80 2.55 14.53
N ILE A 132 19.90 3.43 15.53
CA ILE A 132 20.62 3.17 16.78
C ILE A 132 19.90 2.08 17.60
N ASP A 133 18.57 2.12 17.65
CA ASP A 133 17.74 1.15 18.39
C ASP A 133 17.73 -0.23 17.70
N SER A 134 17.87 -0.28 16.37
CA SER A 134 18.04 -1.55 15.62
C SER A 134 19.43 -2.15 15.80
N SER A 135 20.48 -1.32 15.91
CA SER A 135 21.86 -1.80 16.11
C SER A 135 22.11 -2.33 17.53
N THR A 136 21.36 -1.88 18.52
CA THR A 136 21.48 -2.35 19.92
C THR A 136 20.71 -3.64 20.20
N LYS A 137 19.85 -4.09 19.28
CA LYS A 137 19.09 -5.35 19.39
C LYS A 137 19.85 -6.60 18.92
N PHE A 138 21.02 -6.43 18.30
CA PHE A 138 21.87 -7.52 17.77
C PHE A 138 23.18 -7.71 18.56
N HIS A 139 23.28 -7.17 19.78
CA HIS A 139 24.44 -7.32 20.67
C HIS A 139 24.05 -7.88 22.04
#